data_AF-A0A8H9KT21-F1
#
_entry.id   AF-A0A8H9KT21-F1
#
_cell.length_a   1.000
_cell.length_b   1.000
_cell.length_c   1.000
_cell.angle_alpha   90.00
_cell.angle_beta   90.00
_cell.angle_gamma   90.00
#
_symmetry.space_group_name_H-M   'P 1'
#
loop_
_entity.id
_entity.type
_entity.pdbx_description
1 polymer ?
#
loop_
_entity_poly.entity_id
_entity_poly.type
_entity_poly.pdbx_seq_one_letter_code
_entity_poly.pdbx_strand_id
1 'polypeptide(L)'
;MTSISALEADIAERRVRLARTLDEITAKATPSAIAKREVEKAKARFADATTTPEGDLRVERVAAAVAVVAVIVALKVLRRRRR
;
A
#
# COMPACT_ATOMS: atom_id res chain seq x y z
N MET A 1 -31.38 -2.73 -43.25
CA MET A 1 -31.96 -2.46 -41.92
C MET A 1 -31.33 -3.43 -40.96
N THR A 2 -30.44 -2.97 -40.08
CA THR A 2 -29.90 -3.81 -39.00
C THR A 2 -31.06 -4.26 -38.13
N SER A 3 -31.30 -5.57 -38.06
CA SER A 3 -32.35 -6.13 -37.22
C SER A 3 -32.00 -5.87 -35.76
N ILE A 4 -33.03 -5.63 -34.93
CA ILE A 4 -32.86 -5.42 -33.49
C ILE A 4 -32.05 -6.57 -32.86
N SER A 5 -32.27 -7.79 -33.32
CA SER A 5 -31.50 -8.98 -32.91
C SER A 5 -29.99 -8.89 -33.18
N ALA A 6 -29.58 -8.25 -34.28
CA ALA A 6 -28.16 -8.08 -34.60
C ALA A 6 -27.49 -7.06 -33.65
N LEU A 7 -28.22 -6.02 -33.26
CA LEU A 7 -27.75 -5.07 -32.25
C LEU A 7 -27.66 -5.70 -30.86
N GLU A 8 -28.64 -6.52 -30.47
CA GLU A 8 -28.61 -7.23 -29.19
C GLU A 8 -27.42 -8.19 -29.10
N ALA A 9 -27.13 -8.93 -30.18
CA ALA A 9 -25.97 -9.81 -30.26
C ALA A 9 -24.64 -9.05 -30.13
N ASP A 10 -24.48 -7.92 -30.83
CA ASP A 10 -23.29 -7.07 -30.74
C ASP A 10 -23.10 -6.46 -29.35
N ILE A 11 -24.20 -6.02 -28.70
CA ILE A 11 -24.15 -5.53 -27.32
C ILE A 11 -23.71 -6.64 -26.35
N ALA A 12 -24.24 -7.86 -26.50
CA ALA A 12 -23.85 -8.98 -25.68
C ALA A 12 -22.35 -9.33 -25.85
N GLU A 13 -21.86 -9.35 -27.09
CA GLU A 13 -20.45 -9.61 -27.38
C GLU A 13 -19.52 -8.54 -26.80
N ARG A 14 -19.91 -7.26 -26.91
CA ARG A 14 -19.17 -6.13 -26.33
C ARG A 14 -19.14 -6.21 -24.80
N ARG A 15 -20.24 -6.60 -24.15
CA ARG A 15 -20.29 -6.79 -22.69
C ARG A 15 -19.34 -7.88 -22.21
N VAL A 16 -19.26 -9.00 -22.94
CA VAL A 16 -18.32 -10.09 -22.62
C VAL A 16 -16.87 -9.62 -22.75
N ARG A 17 -16.54 -8.84 -23.79
CA ARG A 17 -15.21 -8.23 -23.93
C ARG A 17 -14.87 -7.28 -22.79
N LEU A 18 -15.81 -6.41 -22.39
CA LEU A 18 -15.64 -5.47 -21.27
C LEU A 18 -15.42 -6.17 -19.93
N ALA A 19 -16.18 -7.22 -19.63
CA ALA A 19 -16.00 -8.02 -18.41
C ALA A 19 -14.60 -8.63 -18.35
N ARG A 20 -14.13 -9.23 -19.45
CA ARG A 20 -12.77 -9.79 -19.53
C ARG A 20 -11.69 -8.73 -19.30
N THR A 21 -11.82 -7.55 -19.92
CA THR A 21 -10.87 -6.44 -19.74
C THR A 21 -10.89 -5.91 -18.30
N LEU A 22 -12.06 -5.84 -17.67
CA LEU A 22 -12.19 -5.44 -16.26
C LEU A 22 -11.54 -6.46 -15.32
N ASP A 23 -11.71 -7.75 -15.57
CA ASP A 23 -11.06 -8.81 -14.80
C ASP A 23 -9.52 -8.74 -14.94
N GLU A 24 -9.01 -8.49 -16.14
CA GLU A 24 -7.57 -8.31 -16.40
C GLU A 24 -7.00 -7.06 -15.71
N ILE A 25 -7.73 -5.93 -15.72
CA ILE A 25 -7.32 -4.70 -15.02
C ILE A 25 -7.35 -4.93 -13.50
N THR A 26 -8.37 -5.61 -13.00
CA THR A 26 -8.51 -5.90 -11.55
C THR A 26 -7.40 -6.84 -11.07
N ALA A 27 -7.01 -7.82 -11.89
CA ALA A 27 -5.89 -8.71 -11.61
C ALA A 27 -4.52 -7.96 -11.64
N LYS A 28 -4.32 -7.02 -12.55
CA LYS A 28 -3.09 -6.20 -12.64
C LYS A 28 -3.02 -5.05 -11.63
N ALA A 29 -4.16 -4.54 -11.19
CA ALA A 29 -4.28 -3.58 -10.09
C ALA A 29 -4.23 -4.29 -8.73
N THR A 30 -3.37 -5.30 -8.59
CA THR A 30 -3.22 -6.01 -7.34
C THR A 30 -2.67 -5.04 -6.29
N PRO A 31 -3.41 -4.78 -5.21
CA PRO A 31 -2.99 -3.84 -4.16
C PRO A 31 -1.67 -4.26 -3.49
N SER A 32 -1.23 -5.51 -3.70
CA SER A 32 0.06 -6.02 -3.23
C SER A 32 1.27 -5.28 -3.85
N ALA A 33 1.19 -4.86 -5.12
CA ALA A 33 2.29 -4.13 -5.75
C ALA A 33 2.37 -2.69 -5.25
N ILE A 34 1.22 -2.06 -4.98
CA ILE A 34 1.14 -0.73 -4.36
C ILE A 34 1.62 -0.81 -2.91
N ALA A 35 1.14 -1.78 -2.13
CA ALA A 35 1.57 -1.99 -0.75
C ALA A 35 3.08 -2.25 -0.63
N LYS A 36 3.64 -3.10 -1.51
CA LYS A 36 5.10 -3.32 -1.55
C LYS A 36 5.87 -2.03 -1.85
N ARG A 37 5.40 -1.22 -2.80
CA ARG A 37 6.04 0.08 -3.11
C ARG A 37 5.94 1.07 -1.96
N GLU A 38 4.83 1.10 -1.24
CA GLU A 38 4.66 1.97 -0.07
C GLU A 38 5.51 1.50 1.12
N VAL A 39 5.66 0.19 1.33
CA VAL A 39 6.57 -0.37 2.35
C VAL A 39 8.02 -0.03 2.04
N GLU A 40 8.46 -0.19 0.78
CA GLU A 40 9.82 0.15 0.39
C GLU A 40 10.09 1.66 0.46
N LYS A 41 9.12 2.51 0.10
CA LYS A 41 9.22 3.96 0.33
C LYS A 41 9.29 4.33 1.80
N ALA A 42 8.50 3.66 2.65
CA ALA A 42 8.54 3.88 4.08
C ALA A 42 9.93 3.49 4.63
N LYS A 43 10.44 2.31 4.29
CA LYS A 43 11.80 1.88 4.65
C LYS A 43 12.87 2.85 4.17
N ALA A 44 12.79 3.32 2.92
CA ALA A 44 13.73 4.29 2.39
C ALA A 44 13.70 5.60 3.18
N ARG A 45 12.51 6.13 3.50
CA ARG A 45 12.37 7.32 4.35
C ARG A 45 12.84 7.10 5.78
N PHE A 46 12.62 5.92 6.35
CA PHE A 46 13.15 5.58 7.66
C PHE A 46 14.67 5.53 7.63
N ALA A 47 15.27 4.84 6.65
CA ALA A 47 16.71 4.79 6.45
C ALA A 47 17.31 6.20 6.26
N ASP A 48 16.71 7.03 5.41
CA ASP A 48 17.16 8.39 5.14
C ASP A 48 17.00 9.32 6.38
N ALA A 49 16.00 9.05 7.23
CA ALA A 49 15.80 9.77 8.49
C ALA A 49 16.72 9.29 9.62
N THR A 50 17.18 8.02 9.58
CA THR A 50 17.97 7.40 10.66
C THR A 50 19.45 7.22 10.32
N THR A 51 19.85 7.31 9.05
CA THR A 51 21.20 7.05 8.57
C THR A 51 21.73 8.26 7.82
N THR A 52 22.94 8.71 8.19
CA THR A 52 23.72 9.68 7.42
C THR A 52 24.44 9.00 6.26
N PRO A 53 24.74 9.72 5.15
CA PRO A 53 25.37 9.16 3.95
C PRO A 53 26.70 8.43 4.20
N GLU A 54 27.38 8.75 5.30
CA GLU A 54 28.67 8.16 5.70
C GLU A 54 28.58 6.85 6.49
N GLY A 55 27.38 6.31 6.74
CA GLY A 55 27.24 5.01 7.43
C GLY A 55 27.42 5.06 8.95
N ASP A 56 27.49 6.25 9.54
CA ASP A 56 27.47 6.41 10.99
C ASP A 56 26.04 6.70 11.48
N LEU A 57 25.63 6.07 12.59
CA LEU A 57 24.34 6.35 13.21
C LEU A 57 24.38 7.79 13.72
N ARG A 58 23.42 8.63 13.31
CA ARG A 58 23.10 9.86 14.04
C ARG A 58 22.50 9.45 15.37
N VAL A 59 23.35 9.10 16.34
CA VAL A 59 23.01 8.61 17.68
C VAL A 59 21.95 9.47 18.34
N GLU A 60 21.95 10.78 18.09
CA GLU A 60 20.96 11.73 18.58
C GLU A 60 19.55 11.52 17.98
N ARG A 61 19.46 11.22 16.68
CA ARG A 61 18.18 10.98 15.97
C ARG A 61 17.65 9.57 16.24
N VAL A 62 18.54 8.59 16.35
CA VAL A 62 18.17 7.22 16.71
C VAL A 62 17.74 7.14 18.18
N ALA A 63 18.42 7.87 19.08
CA ALA A 63 17.98 7.99 20.47
C ALA A 63 16.59 8.65 20.57
N ALA A 64 16.32 9.70 19.78
CA ALA A 64 15.00 10.32 19.72
C ALA A 64 13.92 9.34 19.20
N ALA A 65 14.21 8.57 18.15
CA ALA A 65 13.29 7.56 17.62
C ALA A 65 13.01 6.44 18.64
N VAL A 66 14.05 5.93 19.31
CA VAL A 66 13.94 4.92 20.36
C VAL A 66 13.14 5.45 21.56
N ALA A 67 13.37 6.70 21.97
CA ALA A 67 12.62 7.33 23.05
C ALA A 67 11.12 7.44 22.73
N VAL A 68 10.77 7.85 21.50
CA VAL A 68 9.36 7.92 21.06
C VAL A 68 8.71 6.53 21.09
N VAL A 69 9.39 5.51 20.58
CA VAL A 69 8.89 4.12 20.61
C VAL A 69 8.71 3.63 22.05
N ALA A 70 9.67 3.91 22.94
CA ALA A 70 9.59 3.52 24.35
C ALA A 70 8.38 4.17 25.05
N VAL A 71 8.11 5.46 24.81
CA VAL A 71 6.94 6.16 25.36
C VAL A 71 5.63 5.54 24.88
N ILE A 72 5.52 5.22 23.58
CA ILE A 72 4.31 4.59 23.02
C ILE A 72 4.06 3.22 23.66
N VAL A 73 5.11 2.40 23.81
CA VAL A 73 5.02 1.08 24.45
C VAL A 73 4.63 1.21 25.91
N ALA A 74 5.25 2.13 26.66
CA ALA A 74 4.91 2.38 28.06
C ALA A 74 3.44 2.79 28.24
N LEU A 75 2.94 3.71 27.41
CA LEU A 75 1.54 4.12 27.41
C LEU A 75 0.59 2.97 27.08
N LYS A 76 0.95 2.10 26.13
CA LYS A 76 0.14 0.93 25.76
C LYS A 76 0.06 -0.09 26.90
N VAL A 77 1.19 -0.37 27.56
CA VAL A 77 1.24 -1.27 28.73
C VAL A 77 0.43 -0.69 29.88
N LEU A 78 0.58 0.61 30.16
CA LEU A 78 -0.16 1.28 31.24
C LEU A 78 -1.67 1.29 30.97
N ARG A 79 -2.09 1.53 29.72
CA ARG A 79 -3.50 1.42 29.30
C ARG A 79 -4.05 0.01 29.43
N ARG A 80 -3.25 -1.01 29.06
CA ARG A 80 -3.65 -2.41 29.20
C ARG A 80 -3.75 -2.87 30.65
N ARG A 81 -2.99 -2.25 31.56
CA ARG A 81 -3.06 -2.54 33.01
C ARG A 81 -4.21 -1.81 33.71
N ARG A 82 -4.74 -0.73 33.13
CA ARG A 82 -5.88 0.04 33.64
C ARG A 82 -7.24 -0.41 33.10
N ARG A 83 -7.28 -1.25 32.07
CA ARG A 83 -8.48 -1.94 31.60
C ARG A 83 -8.49 -3.36 32.14
#